data_AF-A0A0P0CBA9-F1
#
_entry.id   AF-A0A0P0CBA9-F1
#
_cell.length_a   1.000
_cell.length_b   1.000
_cell.length_c   1.000
_cell.angle_alpha   90.00
_cell.angle_beta   90.00
_cell.angle_gamma   90.00
#
_symmetry.space_group_name_H-M   'P 1'
#
loop_
_entity.id
_entity.type
_entity.pdbx_description
1 polymer ?
#
loop_
_entity_poly.entity_id
_entity_poly.type
_entity_poly.pdbx_seq_one_letter_code
_entity_poly.pdbx_strand_id
1 'polypeptide(L)'
;MAINLQQTSARLNFYMRIKELDVYQLSVLTKTPPDVVGCILQGEEYCMDDLVTLLKQLPDLNSRWVIYGEGNVFKCEEKEGEHNPPAGLKKDRSAYLAEMQALLHQLEEIEKQKQQQTNLDHLRSRIRDLTKHI
;
A
#
# COMPACT_ATOMS: atom_id res chain seq x y z
N MET A 1 6.95 -12.75 14.17
CA MET A 1 6.52 -12.69 12.76
C MET A 1 7.76 -12.60 11.91
N ALA A 2 8.01 -13.57 11.03
CA ALA A 2 9.18 -13.57 10.16
C ALA A 2 9.05 -12.43 9.15
N ILE A 3 10.02 -11.53 9.11
CA ILE A 3 10.12 -10.51 8.07
C ILE A 3 10.42 -11.27 6.78
N ASN A 4 9.52 -11.15 5.81
CA ASN A 4 9.67 -11.85 4.55
C ASN A 4 10.53 -11.00 3.61
N LEU A 5 11.77 -11.44 3.38
CA LEU A 5 12.77 -10.70 2.59
C LEU A 5 12.24 -10.35 1.18
N GLN A 6 11.48 -11.28 0.57
CA GLN A 6 10.81 -11.12 -0.73
C GLN A 6 9.73 -10.03 -0.72
N GLN A 7 8.98 -9.88 0.38
CA GLN A 7 7.98 -8.80 0.47
C GLN A 7 8.65 -7.44 0.62
N THR A 8 9.73 -7.38 1.38
CA THR A 8 10.53 -6.17 1.58
C THR A 8 11.17 -5.72 0.27
N SER A 9 11.72 -6.66 -0.49
CA SER A 9 12.34 -6.40 -1.79
C SER A 9 11.32 -5.95 -2.84
N ALA A 10 10.13 -6.56 -2.88
CA ALA A 10 9.04 -6.15 -3.78
C ALA A 10 8.56 -4.71 -3.49
N ARG A 11 8.46 -4.34 -2.21
CA ARG A 11 8.09 -2.98 -1.78
C ARG A 11 9.16 -1.95 -2.13
N LEU A 12 10.42 -2.28 -1.93
CA LEU A 12 11.52 -1.40 -2.32
C LEU A 12 11.57 -1.22 -3.85
N ASN A 13 11.37 -2.29 -4.62
CA ASN A 13 11.24 -2.23 -6.08
C ASN A 13 10.07 -1.34 -6.53
N PHE A 14 8.93 -1.42 -5.84
CA PHE A 14 7.79 -0.55 -6.12
C PHE A 14 8.14 0.93 -5.92
N TYR A 15 8.83 1.26 -4.82
CA TYR A 15 9.34 2.62 -4.59
C TYR A 15 10.31 3.07 -5.70
N MET A 16 11.24 2.20 -6.10
CA MET A 16 12.20 2.51 -7.18
C MET A 16 11.51 2.77 -8.51
N ARG A 17 10.44 2.02 -8.84
CA ARG A 17 9.63 2.28 -10.03
C ARG A 17 8.92 3.62 -10.00
N ILE A 18 8.40 4.05 -8.83
CA ILE A 18 7.73 5.35 -8.72
C ILE A 18 8.72 6.50 -8.87
N LYS A 19 9.93 6.35 -8.32
CA LYS A 19 10.97 7.38 -8.39
C LYS A 19 11.86 7.27 -9.64
N GLU A 20 11.59 6.30 -10.51
CA GLU A 20 12.39 5.99 -11.70
C GLU A 20 13.89 5.83 -11.38
N LEU A 21 14.18 5.17 -10.25
CA LEU A 21 15.55 4.95 -9.76
C LEU A 21 16.08 3.59 -10.18
N ASP A 22 17.35 3.58 -10.58
CA ASP A 22 18.12 2.36 -10.83
C ASP A 22 18.94 1.94 -9.59
N VAL A 23 19.38 0.68 -9.52
CA VAL A 23 20.23 0.13 -8.44
C VAL A 23 21.46 1.02 -8.21
N TYR A 24 22.09 1.48 -9.28
CA TYR A 24 23.26 2.34 -9.19
C TYR A 24 22.92 3.72 -8.59
N GLN A 25 21.80 4.30 -9.01
CA GLN A 25 21.32 5.58 -8.47
C GLN A 25 20.99 5.46 -6.98
N LEU A 26 20.34 4.37 -6.59
CA LEU A 26 20.01 4.09 -5.20
C LEU A 26 21.28 3.88 -4.36
N SER A 27 22.27 3.15 -4.87
CA SER A 27 23.58 2.97 -4.23
C SER A 27 24.29 4.30 -3.99
N VAL A 28 24.32 5.19 -5.00
CA VAL A 28 24.93 6.53 -4.87
C VAL A 28 24.17 7.39 -3.85
N LEU A 29 22.83 7.39 -3.89
CA LEU A 29 21.98 8.16 -2.97
C LEU A 29 22.14 7.71 -1.52
N THR A 30 22.18 6.39 -1.32
CA THR A 30 22.18 5.78 0.02
C THR A 30 23.59 5.49 0.53
N LYS A 31 24.63 5.81 -0.25
CA LYS A 31 26.04 5.48 0.02
C LYS A 31 26.24 4.00 0.41
N THR A 32 25.36 3.14 -0.07
CA THR A 32 25.33 1.72 0.25
C THR A 32 25.95 0.97 -0.93
N PRO A 33 26.78 -0.08 -0.71
CA PRO A 33 27.40 -0.80 -1.80
C PRO A 33 26.35 -1.35 -2.77
N PRO A 34 26.56 -1.28 -4.10
CA PRO A 34 25.57 -1.75 -5.07
C PRO A 34 25.28 -3.25 -4.93
N ASP A 35 26.25 -4.02 -4.42
CA ASP A 35 26.12 -5.44 -4.11
C ASP A 35 25.03 -5.67 -3.04
N VAL A 36 25.08 -4.91 -1.95
CA VAL A 36 24.10 -4.95 -0.85
C VAL A 36 22.73 -4.48 -1.32
N VAL A 37 22.67 -3.40 -2.10
CA VAL A 37 21.42 -2.92 -2.70
C VAL A 37 20.81 -4.00 -3.61
N GLY A 38 21.64 -4.68 -4.40
CA GLY A 38 21.25 -5.81 -5.24
C GLY A 38 20.63 -6.94 -4.43
N CYS A 39 21.31 -7.40 -3.36
CA CYS A 39 20.79 -8.45 -2.48
C CYS A 39 19.45 -8.06 -1.83
N ILE A 40 19.30 -6.81 -1.40
CA ILE A 40 18.04 -6.30 -0.82
C ILE A 40 16.92 -6.30 -1.87
N LEU A 41 17.19 -5.90 -3.12
CA LEU A 41 16.19 -5.83 -4.18
C LEU A 41 15.82 -7.20 -4.77
N GLN A 42 16.74 -8.15 -4.75
CA GLN A 42 16.48 -9.53 -5.14
C GLN A 42 15.80 -10.32 -4.00
N GLY A 43 15.81 -9.78 -2.77
CA GLY A 43 15.25 -10.44 -1.60
C GLY A 43 16.09 -11.63 -1.14
N GLU A 44 17.40 -11.55 -1.35
CA GLU A 44 18.40 -12.49 -0.86
C GLU A 44 18.68 -12.27 0.63
N GLU A 45 19.56 -13.08 1.23
CA GLU A 45 20.02 -12.85 2.61
C GLU A 45 20.81 -11.54 2.71
N TYR A 46 20.27 -10.58 3.46
CA TYR A 46 20.93 -9.32 3.78
C TYR A 46 20.82 -9.03 5.27
N CYS A 47 21.72 -8.19 5.78
CA CYS A 47 21.65 -7.75 7.17
C CYS A 47 20.55 -6.71 7.35
N MET A 48 19.73 -6.86 8.40
CA MET A 48 18.71 -5.86 8.72
C MET A 48 19.32 -4.48 9.03
N ASP A 49 20.57 -4.42 9.51
CA ASP A 49 21.27 -3.15 9.74
C ASP A 49 21.56 -2.41 8.43
N ASP A 50 22.00 -3.12 7.39
CA ASP A 50 22.18 -2.57 6.04
C ASP A 50 20.86 -2.05 5.46
N LEU A 51 19.77 -2.81 5.61
CA LEU A 51 18.45 -2.35 5.18
C LEU A 51 18.03 -1.08 5.91
N VAL A 52 18.18 -1.03 7.24
CA VAL A 52 17.82 0.16 8.03
C VAL A 52 18.70 1.35 7.67
N THR A 53 19.99 1.13 7.43
CA THR A 53 20.95 2.17 7.01
C THR A 53 20.57 2.73 5.64
N LEU A 54 20.22 1.87 4.68
CA LEU A 54 19.70 2.26 3.37
C LEU A 54 18.41 3.09 3.51
N LEU A 55 17.45 2.61 4.30
CA LEU A 55 16.18 3.29 4.51
C LEU A 55 16.31 4.62 5.26
N LYS A 56 17.33 4.79 6.11
CA LYS A 56 17.63 6.07 6.78
C LYS A 56 18.10 7.15 5.80
N GLN A 57 18.79 6.76 4.73
CA GLN A 57 19.23 7.71 3.70
C GLN A 57 18.10 8.15 2.76
N LEU A 58 16.91 7.54 2.87
CA LEU A 58 15.74 7.89 2.09
C LEU A 58 14.77 8.70 2.98
N PRO A 59 14.86 10.05 2.98
CA PRO A 59 14.03 10.90 3.83
C PRO A 59 12.56 10.84 3.45
N ASP A 60 12.26 10.50 2.20
CA ASP A 60 10.91 10.43 1.65
C ASP A 60 10.27 9.04 1.84
N LEU A 61 11.04 8.00 2.15
CA LEU A 61 10.54 6.62 2.21
C LEU A 61 10.22 6.19 3.65
N ASN A 62 9.03 5.63 3.86
CA ASN A 62 8.62 5.11 5.14
C ASN A 62 9.22 3.72 5.38
N SER A 63 10.20 3.63 6.27
CA SER A 63 10.88 2.39 6.64
C SER A 63 9.91 1.33 7.19
N ARG A 64 8.85 1.75 7.89
CA ARG A 64 7.84 0.85 8.46
C ARG A 64 6.96 0.21 7.38
N TRP A 65 6.66 0.96 6.32
CA TRP A 65 5.96 0.42 5.15
C TRP A 65 6.83 -0.60 4.42
N VAL A 66 8.12 -0.33 4.23
CA VAL A 66 9.02 -1.28 3.56
C VAL A 66 9.14 -2.60 4.34
N ILE A 67 9.39 -2.52 5.64
CA ILE A 67 9.64 -3.71 6.48
C ILE A 67 8.34 -4.48 6.79
N TYR A 68 7.27 -3.77 7.17
CA TYR A 68 6.05 -4.40 7.69
C TYR A 68 4.84 -4.30 6.75
N GLY A 69 4.86 -3.37 5.78
CA GLY A 69 3.73 -3.12 4.89
C GLY A 69 2.66 -2.23 5.51
N GLU A 70 2.97 -1.62 6.65
CA GLU A 70 2.05 -0.80 7.40
C GLU A 70 2.29 0.70 7.12
N GLY A 71 1.22 1.43 6.85
CA GLY A 71 1.26 2.88 6.62
C GLY A 71 1.42 3.27 5.15
N ASN A 72 1.77 4.53 4.90
CA ASN A 72 1.99 5.05 3.54
C ASN A 72 3.41 4.75 3.04
N VAL A 73 3.56 4.62 1.71
CA VAL A 73 4.85 4.43 1.03
C VAL A 73 5.80 5.59 1.34
N PHE A 74 5.30 6.82 1.21
CA PHE A 74 6.07 8.03 1.45
C PHE A 74 5.87 8.51 2.89
N LYS A 75 6.96 9.00 3.49
CA LYS A 75 6.90 9.85 4.66
C LYS A 75 6.28 11.16 4.20
N CYS A 76 5.00 11.40 4.51
CA CYS A 76 4.49 12.78 4.47
C CYS A 76 5.44 13.62 5.33
N GLU A 77 5.93 14.75 4.81
CA GLU A 77 6.84 15.66 5.50
C GLU A 77 6.22 16.19 6.81
N GLU A 78 6.29 15.39 7.86
CA GLU A 78 6.24 15.83 9.24
C GLU A 78 7.69 15.67 9.72
N LYS A 79 8.44 16.77 9.61
CA LYS A 79 9.85 16.92 10.02
C LYS A 79 10.15 16.09 11.27
N GLU A 80 11.22 15.29 11.19
CA GLU A 80 11.73 14.46 12.27
C GLU A 80 11.89 15.27 13.57
N GLY A 81 11.18 14.87 14.61
CA GLY A 81 11.44 15.37 15.96
C GLY A 81 10.27 15.48 16.92
N GLU A 82 9.31 14.56 16.97
CA GLU A 82 8.36 14.56 18.09
C GLU A 82 7.91 13.15 18.46
N HIS A 83 8.54 12.62 19.52
CA HIS A 83 7.94 11.63 20.38
C HIS A 83 6.86 12.33 21.22
N ASN A 84 5.85 12.88 20.56
CA ASN A 84 4.61 13.35 21.14
C ASN A 84 3.59 13.52 20.00
N PRO A 85 2.39 12.93 20.07
CA PRO A 85 1.40 13.14 19.04
C PRO A 85 0.96 14.62 19.05
N PRO A 86 1.08 15.38 17.95
CA PRO A 86 0.48 16.70 17.90
C PRO A 86 -1.04 16.53 18.00
N ALA A 87 -1.60 17.03 19.11
CA ALA A 87 -3.02 16.95 19.46
C ALA A 87 -3.95 17.72 18.48
N GLY A 88 -3.45 18.23 17.36
CA GLY A 88 -4.19 19.02 16.38
C GLY A 88 -4.60 18.29 15.09
N LEU A 89 -3.87 17.26 14.64
CA LEU A 89 -4.11 16.60 13.33
C LEU A 89 -4.94 15.31 13.40
N LYS A 90 -5.32 14.86 14.61
CA LYS A 90 -6.17 13.67 14.76
C LYS A 90 -7.60 13.91 14.29
N LYS A 91 -8.10 15.15 14.37
CA LYS A 91 -9.48 15.47 13.99
C LYS A 91 -9.74 15.30 12.49
N ASP A 92 -8.80 15.70 11.64
CA ASP A 92 -8.95 15.60 10.19
C ASP A 92 -8.72 14.18 9.64
N ARG A 93 -7.72 13.45 10.16
CA ARG A 93 -7.52 12.04 9.74
C ARG A 93 -8.69 11.14 10.15
N SER A 94 -9.27 11.34 11.32
CA SER A 94 -10.46 10.60 11.74
C SER A 94 -11.67 10.92 10.88
N ALA A 95 -11.86 12.20 10.53
CA ALA A 95 -12.93 12.62 9.63
C ALA A 95 -12.75 12.03 8.23
N TYR A 96 -11.52 12.08 7.69
CA TYR A 96 -11.18 11.52 6.40
C TYR A 96 -11.34 9.98 6.35
N LEU A 97 -10.92 9.27 7.40
CA LEU A 97 -11.14 7.83 7.53
C LEU A 97 -12.62 7.47 7.66
N ALA A 98 -13.39 8.26 8.42
CA ALA A 98 -14.83 8.08 8.52
C ALA A 98 -15.54 8.32 7.18
N GLU A 99 -15.09 9.32 6.41
CA GLU A 99 -15.61 9.61 5.08
C GLU A 99 -15.27 8.50 4.08
N MET A 100 -14.03 7.98 4.12
CA MET A 100 -13.64 6.80 3.34
C MET A 100 -14.46 5.55 3.72
N GLN A 101 -14.71 5.31 5.01
CA GLN A 101 -15.56 4.20 5.45
C GLN A 101 -17.01 4.37 4.99
N ALA A 102 -17.54 5.59 5.03
CA ALA A 102 -18.88 5.89 4.52
C ALA A 102 -18.98 5.64 3.02
N LEU A 103 -17.98 6.05 2.23
CA LEU A 103 -17.94 5.81 0.79
C LEU A 103 -17.81 4.33 0.44
N LEU A 104 -17.00 3.56 1.18
CA LEU A 104 -16.91 2.11 1.03
C LEU A 104 -18.22 1.41 1.35
N HIS A 105 -18.93 1.86 2.39
CA HIS A 105 -20.25 1.32 2.74
C HIS A 105 -21.27 1.60 1.63
N GLN A 106 -21.29 2.82 1.08
CA GLN A 106 -22.17 3.17 -0.04
C GLN A 106 -21.88 2.32 -1.29
N LEU A 107 -20.61 2.02 -1.58
CA LEU A 107 -20.23 1.11 -2.67
C LEU A 107 -20.78 -0.31 -2.45
N GLU A 108 -20.69 -0.83 -1.22
CA GLU A 108 -21.23 -2.15 -0.89
C GLU A 108 -22.77 -2.20 -1.03
N GLU A 109 -23.46 -1.16 -0.60
CA GLU A 109 -24.91 -1.05 -0.77
C GLU A 109 -25.31 -0.97 -2.24
N ILE A 110 -24.57 -0.21 -3.06
CA ILE A 110 -24.81 -0.11 -4.51
C ILE A 110 -24.54 -1.45 -5.20
N GLU A 111 -23.47 -2.14 -4.85
CA GLU A 111 -23.16 -3.49 -5.35
C GLU A 111 -24.27 -4.49 -4.98
N LYS A 112 -24.78 -4.44 -3.74
CA LYS A 112 -25.87 -5.28 -3.28
C LYS A 112 -27.18 -4.98 -4.00
N GLN A 113 -27.51 -3.70 -4.21
CA GLN A 113 -28.68 -3.29 -4.99
C GLN A 113 -28.56 -3.71 -6.46
N LYS A 114 -27.37 -3.57 -7.05
CA LYS A 114 -27.10 -4.02 -8.42
C LYS A 114 -27.22 -5.54 -8.53
N GLN A 115 -26.70 -6.29 -7.57
CA GLN A 115 -26.84 -7.75 -7.52
C GLN A 115 -28.32 -8.18 -7.34
N GLN A 116 -29.10 -7.45 -6.54
CA GLN A 116 -30.55 -7.67 -6.45
C GLN A 116 -31.27 -7.35 -7.77
N GLN A 117 -30.86 -6.29 -8.47
CA GLN A 117 -31.42 -5.92 -9.77
C GLN A 117 -31.07 -6.93 -10.86
N THR A 118 -29.83 -7.45 -10.87
CA THR A 118 -29.42 -8.55 -11.76
C THR A 118 -30.19 -9.84 -11.45
N ASN A 119 -30.41 -10.16 -10.17
CA ASN A 119 -31.25 -11.31 -9.80
C ASN A 119 -32.71 -11.12 -10.24
N LEU A 120 -33.27 -9.92 -10.11
CA LEU A 120 -34.62 -9.61 -10.61
C LEU A 120 -34.70 -9.68 -12.13
N ASP A 121 -33.70 -9.21 -12.86
CA ASP A 121 -33.66 -9.32 -14.32
C ASP A 121 -33.52 -10.77 -14.77
N HIS A 122 -32.70 -11.56 -14.08
CA HIS A 122 -32.57 -13.00 -14.33
C HIS A 122 -33.88 -13.75 -14.05
N LEU A 123 -34.58 -13.40 -12.96
CA LEU A 123 -35.89 -13.97 -12.63
C LEU A 123 -36.96 -13.55 -13.65
N ARG A 124 -36.97 -12.28 -14.08
CA ARG A 124 -37.83 -11.78 -15.16
C ARG A 124 -37.55 -12.47 -16.50
N SER A 125 -36.28 -12.68 -16.82
CA SER A 125 -35.88 -13.42 -18.01
C SER A 125 -36.38 -14.85 -17.97
N ARG A 126 -36.24 -15.52 -16.82
CA ARG A 126 -36.73 -16.88 -16.60
C ARG A 126 -38.26 -16.99 -16.65
N ILE A 127 -38.98 -15.99 -16.12
CA ILE A 127 -40.45 -15.91 -16.25
C ILE A 127 -40.85 -15.70 -17.71
N ARG A 128 -40.18 -14.79 -18.45
CA ARG A 128 -40.43 -14.59 -19.89
C ARG A 128 -40.19 -15.86 -20.72
N ASP A 129 -39.17 -16.62 -20.39
CA ASP A 129 -38.85 -17.89 -21.05
C ASP A 129 -39.95 -18.95 -20.81
N LEU A 130 -40.43 -19.06 -19.56
CA LEU A 130 -41.54 -19.93 -19.19
C LEU A 130 -42.88 -19.51 -19.83
N THR A 131 -43.15 -18.20 -19.95
CA THR A 131 -44.37 -17.69 -20.61
C THR A 131 -44.31 -17.78 -22.14
N LYS A 132 -43.13 -17.98 -22.75
CA LYS A 132 -42.98 -18.22 -24.19
C LYS A 132 -43.36 -19.64 -24.64
N HIS A 133 -43.48 -20.56 -23.68
CA HIS A 133 -43.81 -21.97 -23.90
C HIS A 133 -45.29 -22.30 -23.60
N ILE A 134 -46.11 -21.29 -23.36
CA ILE A 134 -47.58 -21.37 -23.27
C ILE A 134 -48.15 -20.67 -24.50
#